data_AF-A0A968SUS1-F1
#
_entry.id   AF-A0A968SUS1-F1
#
_cell.length_a   1.000
_cell.length_b   1.000
_cell.length_c   1.000
_cell.angle_alpha   90.00
_cell.angle_beta   90.00
_cell.angle_gamma   90.00
#
_symmetry.space_group_name_H-M   'P 1'
#
loop_
_entity.id
_entity.type
_entity.pdbx_description
1 polymer ?
#
loop_
_entity_poly.entity_id
_entity_poly.type
_entity_poly.pdbx_seq_one_letter_code
_entity_poly.pdbx_strand_id
1 'polypeptide(L)'
;MTFSQPYRSASQSLALHLGSWQGIFRDYDGSSLTLKSQKRSIITFTQPEPGSIHQSNIYLPMEADPTQPEGSGSSMGWLYRNYAAGLRFFQDGSFSNGRVQLAPFSDFGLEQGFLYQDQKARVVLLFDPAGSLTGLTTILETRDTLPALNPPSLTPEHLLGSWHGQATTFDAQDYTPTLAPISLTLTTMPTWTFPGRLWIEGTRQLPIPTQHRDRSFAISLGWIPAPGMLRQLVRRYDSTGAWSSVTLVEAQLH
;
A
#
# COMPACT_ATOMS: atom_id res chain seq x y z
N MET A 1 18.46 20.96 17.75
CA MET A 1 19.25 20.05 16.90
C MET A 1 18.63 20.07 15.52
N THR A 2 19.37 20.60 14.55
CA THR A 2 18.97 20.71 13.13
C THR A 2 18.99 19.32 12.50
N PHE A 3 17.92 18.94 11.79
CA PHE A 3 17.80 17.62 11.16
C PHE A 3 19.00 17.33 10.24
N SER A 4 19.65 16.18 10.50
CA SER A 4 20.67 15.59 9.66
C SER A 4 20.00 14.95 8.44
N GLN A 5 20.31 15.49 7.25
CA GLN A 5 19.79 15.15 5.91
C GLN A 5 18.37 15.63 5.58
N PRO A 6 18.18 16.22 4.37
CA PRO A 6 16.86 16.57 3.87
C PRO A 6 16.04 15.31 3.57
N TYR A 7 14.72 15.42 3.73
CA TYR A 7 13.79 14.36 3.38
C TYR A 7 13.91 13.99 1.89
N ARG A 8 13.89 12.68 1.56
CA ARG A 8 14.00 12.21 0.18
C ARG A 8 12.87 12.77 -0.69
N SER A 9 13.21 13.21 -1.90
CA SER A 9 12.20 13.53 -2.91
C SER A 9 11.41 12.27 -3.33
N ALA A 10 10.28 12.45 -4.00
CA ALA A 10 9.51 11.32 -4.54
C ALA A 10 10.35 10.42 -5.47
N SER A 11 11.23 11.00 -6.29
CA SER A 11 12.13 10.22 -7.16
C SER A 11 13.21 9.49 -6.39
N GLN A 12 13.77 10.09 -5.35
CA GLN A 12 14.75 9.43 -4.48
C GLN A 12 14.12 8.30 -3.67
N SER A 13 12.88 8.47 -3.18
CA SER A 13 12.16 7.39 -2.49
C SER A 13 11.78 6.26 -3.45
N LEU A 14 11.26 6.57 -4.65
CA LEU A 14 10.96 5.55 -5.65
C LEU A 14 12.23 4.82 -6.13
N ALA A 15 13.39 5.49 -6.14
CA ALA A 15 14.67 4.84 -6.48
C ALA A 15 15.07 3.71 -5.51
N LEU A 16 14.53 3.69 -4.28
CA LEU A 16 14.70 2.54 -3.36
C LEU A 16 14.08 1.25 -3.91
N HIS A 17 13.18 1.36 -4.88
CA HIS A 17 12.49 0.24 -5.52
C HIS A 17 13.24 -0.30 -6.74
N LEU A 18 14.36 0.31 -7.17
CA LEU A 18 15.15 -0.15 -8.32
C LEU A 18 15.50 -1.63 -8.21
N GLY A 19 15.47 -2.35 -9.34
CA GLY A 19 15.69 -3.80 -9.41
C GLY A 19 14.46 -4.58 -9.83
N SER A 20 14.58 -5.91 -9.84
CA SER A 20 13.51 -6.83 -10.21
C SER A 20 12.81 -7.40 -8.98
N TRP A 21 11.48 -7.41 -9.02
CA TRP A 21 10.62 -7.86 -7.92
C TRP A 21 9.69 -8.92 -8.45
N GLN A 22 9.82 -10.15 -7.98
CA GLN A 22 8.83 -11.17 -8.29
C GLN A 22 7.73 -11.09 -7.24
N GLY A 23 6.49 -11.23 -7.66
CA GLY A 23 5.35 -11.01 -6.78
C GLY A 23 4.18 -11.93 -7.03
N ILE A 24 3.30 -12.01 -6.04
CA ILE A 24 2.01 -12.72 -6.10
C ILE A 24 0.91 -11.71 -5.85
N PHE A 25 0.08 -11.51 -6.86
CA PHE A 25 -1.15 -10.74 -6.79
C PHE A 25 -2.28 -11.70 -6.38
N ARG A 26 -3.03 -11.33 -5.35
CA ARG A 26 -4.23 -12.05 -4.90
C ARG A 26 -5.40 -11.10 -4.95
N ASP A 27 -6.37 -11.41 -5.80
CA ASP A 27 -7.57 -10.61 -6.00
C ASP A 27 -8.72 -11.19 -5.17
N TYR A 28 -9.35 -10.33 -4.40
CA TYR A 28 -10.46 -10.66 -3.51
C TYR A 28 -11.71 -9.93 -3.96
N ASP A 29 -12.85 -10.59 -3.74
CA ASP A 29 -14.16 -9.96 -3.84
C ASP A 29 -14.32 -8.88 -2.76
N GLY A 30 -14.69 -7.66 -3.12
CA GLY A 30 -14.78 -6.56 -2.16
C GLY A 30 -15.89 -6.74 -1.10
N SER A 31 -16.95 -7.47 -1.42
CA SER A 31 -18.09 -7.67 -0.52
C SER A 31 -17.82 -8.78 0.50
N SER A 32 -17.39 -9.94 0.03
CA SER A 32 -17.18 -11.14 0.84
C SER A 32 -15.75 -11.29 1.36
N LEU A 33 -14.79 -10.54 0.78
CA LEU A 33 -13.36 -10.69 1.00
C LEU A 33 -12.84 -12.11 0.71
N THR A 34 -13.54 -12.86 -0.13
CA THR A 34 -13.12 -14.19 -0.56
C THR A 34 -12.13 -14.07 -1.71
N LEU A 35 -11.13 -14.96 -1.73
CA LEU A 35 -10.12 -15.00 -2.79
C LEU A 35 -10.76 -15.46 -4.10
N LYS A 36 -10.64 -14.65 -5.15
CA LYS A 36 -11.19 -14.94 -6.49
C LYS A 36 -10.14 -15.50 -7.43
N SER A 37 -8.95 -14.90 -7.44
CA SER A 37 -7.89 -15.26 -8.37
C SER A 37 -6.51 -14.92 -7.83
N GLN A 38 -5.50 -15.56 -8.42
CA GLN A 38 -4.10 -15.27 -8.15
C GLN A 38 -3.31 -15.24 -9.46
N LYS A 39 -2.26 -14.43 -9.49
CA LYS A 39 -1.29 -14.40 -10.58
C LYS A 39 0.10 -14.06 -10.06
N ARG A 40 1.11 -14.55 -10.77
CA ARG A 40 2.50 -14.16 -10.55
C ARG A 40 2.80 -12.88 -11.31
N SER A 41 3.84 -12.18 -10.88
CA SER A 41 4.31 -10.98 -11.55
C SER A 41 5.82 -10.86 -11.47
N ILE A 42 6.40 -10.15 -12.44
CA ILE A 42 7.76 -9.61 -12.38
C ILE A 42 7.63 -8.11 -12.61
N ILE A 43 7.98 -7.32 -11.61
CA ILE A 43 7.99 -5.86 -11.67
C ILE A 43 9.42 -5.36 -11.60
N THR A 44 9.87 -4.70 -12.65
CA THR A 44 11.22 -4.19 -12.76
C THR A 44 11.20 -2.67 -12.72
N PHE A 45 12.00 -2.09 -11.84
CA PHE A 45 12.25 -0.65 -11.79
C PHE A 45 13.68 -0.37 -12.28
N THR A 46 13.83 0.47 -13.28
CA THR A 46 15.13 0.95 -13.79
C THR A 46 15.19 2.47 -13.75
N GLN A 47 16.41 3.02 -13.73
CA GLN A 47 16.65 4.46 -13.83
C GLN A 47 17.35 4.73 -15.17
N PRO A 48 16.61 5.05 -16.24
CA PRO A 48 17.22 5.32 -17.54
C PRO A 48 17.99 6.64 -17.55
N GLU A 49 17.50 7.64 -16.81
CA GLU A 49 18.09 8.97 -16.68
C GLU A 49 17.94 9.49 -15.24
N PRO A 50 18.84 10.38 -14.77
CA PRO A 50 18.71 11.01 -13.46
C PRO A 50 17.34 11.65 -13.25
N GLY A 51 16.72 11.38 -12.09
CA GLY A 51 15.41 11.93 -11.73
C GLY A 51 14.20 11.25 -12.38
N SER A 52 14.41 10.24 -13.24
CA SER A 52 13.34 9.41 -13.79
C SER A 52 13.41 7.97 -13.26
N ILE A 53 12.25 7.31 -13.21
CA ILE A 53 12.16 5.87 -12.94
C ILE A 53 11.24 5.24 -13.98
N HIS A 54 11.70 4.18 -14.63
CA HIS A 54 10.86 3.35 -15.50
C HIS A 54 10.45 2.10 -14.74
N GLN A 55 9.15 1.79 -14.76
CA GLN A 55 8.58 0.56 -14.22
C GLN A 55 8.02 -0.28 -15.35
N SER A 56 8.37 -1.57 -15.39
CA SER A 56 7.73 -2.55 -16.26
C SER A 56 7.13 -3.68 -15.43
N ASN A 57 5.87 -4.03 -15.70
CA ASN A 57 5.20 -5.16 -15.09
C ASN A 57 4.98 -6.24 -16.13
N ILE A 58 5.30 -7.48 -15.78
CA ILE A 58 4.92 -8.69 -16.52
C ILE A 58 4.04 -9.52 -15.59
N TYR A 59 2.87 -9.95 -16.06
CA TYR A 59 1.94 -10.80 -15.31
C TYR A 59 1.92 -12.20 -15.89
N LEU A 60 2.05 -13.21 -15.02
CA LEU A 60 2.12 -14.61 -15.41
C LEU A 60 1.03 -15.42 -14.68
N PRO A 61 0.44 -16.44 -15.31
CA PRO A 61 -0.49 -17.33 -14.62
C PRO A 61 0.22 -18.11 -13.49
N MET A 62 -0.57 -18.58 -12.52
CA MET A 62 -0.07 -19.40 -11.41
C MET A 62 0.45 -20.76 -11.90
N GLU A 63 -0.29 -21.37 -12.82
CA GLU A 63 0.08 -22.61 -13.50
C GLU A 63 0.48 -22.28 -14.94
N ALA A 64 1.43 -23.03 -15.50
CA ALA A 64 1.75 -22.91 -16.90
C ALA A 64 0.57 -23.45 -17.71
N ASP A 65 0.03 -22.63 -18.61
CA ASP A 65 -0.94 -23.12 -19.60
C ASP A 65 -0.14 -23.71 -20.77
N PRO A 66 -0.14 -25.04 -20.96
CA PRO A 66 0.61 -25.70 -22.04
C PRO A 66 0.09 -25.32 -23.44
N THR A 67 -1.08 -24.69 -23.53
CA THR A 67 -1.66 -24.20 -24.80
C THR A 67 -1.26 -22.77 -25.13
N GLN A 68 -0.65 -22.04 -24.18
CA GLN A 68 -0.11 -20.71 -24.44
C GLN A 68 1.41 -20.76 -24.66
N PRO A 69 1.93 -20.01 -25.65
CA PRO A 69 3.38 -19.93 -25.85
C PRO A 69 4.04 -19.38 -24.58
N GLU A 70 5.22 -19.90 -24.25
CA GLU A 70 6.05 -19.37 -23.15
C GLU A 70 6.18 -17.85 -23.30
N GLY A 71 5.75 -17.10 -22.29
CA GLY A 71 5.76 -15.64 -22.33
C GLY A 71 4.45 -14.95 -22.73
N SER A 72 3.31 -15.64 -22.77
CA SER A 72 1.97 -15.07 -22.98
C SER A 72 1.47 -14.10 -21.89
N GLY A 73 2.36 -13.65 -21.01
CA GLY A 73 2.04 -12.68 -19.98
C GLY A 73 1.68 -11.32 -20.58
N SER A 74 0.69 -10.65 -19.98
CA SER A 74 0.46 -9.24 -20.29
C SER A 74 1.60 -8.40 -19.73
N SER A 75 2.05 -7.41 -20.50
CA SER A 75 3.07 -6.45 -20.06
C SER A 75 2.55 -5.03 -20.09
N MET A 76 2.98 -4.24 -19.12
CA MET A 76 2.63 -2.83 -18.98
C MET A 76 3.88 -2.05 -18.54
N GLY A 77 4.01 -0.80 -18.97
CA GLY A 77 5.15 0.05 -18.64
C GLY A 77 4.75 1.49 -18.30
N TRP A 78 5.47 2.11 -17.37
CA TRP A 78 5.27 3.50 -16.95
C TRP A 78 6.62 4.20 -16.80
N LEU A 79 6.70 5.45 -17.23
CA LEU A 79 7.85 6.33 -17.01
C LEU A 79 7.48 7.45 -16.04
N TYR A 80 8.02 7.39 -14.83
CA TYR A 80 7.83 8.40 -13.79
C TYR A 80 8.85 9.52 -13.95
N ARG A 81 8.35 10.70 -14.33
CA ARG A 81 9.07 11.98 -14.29
C ARG A 81 8.35 13.02 -13.43
N ASN A 82 7.02 12.87 -13.32
CA ASN A 82 6.14 13.67 -12.48
C ASN A 82 5.30 12.72 -11.61
N TYR A 83 4.88 13.19 -10.45
CA TYR A 83 4.15 12.39 -9.47
C TYR A 83 2.75 12.97 -9.28
N ALA A 84 1.74 12.08 -9.22
CA ALA A 84 0.36 12.48 -9.01
C ALA A 84 0.21 13.20 -7.66
N ALA A 85 -0.67 14.21 -7.60
CA ALA A 85 -0.87 15.00 -6.40
C ALA A 85 -1.27 14.15 -5.18
N GLY A 86 -1.95 13.02 -5.39
CA GLY A 86 -2.38 12.10 -4.33
C GLY A 86 -1.38 11.03 -3.92
N LEU A 87 -0.22 10.95 -4.60
CA LEU A 87 0.87 10.04 -4.28
C LEU A 87 1.83 10.68 -3.28
N ARG A 88 2.16 9.96 -2.22
CA ARG A 88 3.18 10.32 -1.23
C ARG A 88 4.08 9.14 -0.96
N PHE A 89 5.38 9.42 -0.90
CA PHE A 89 6.41 8.48 -0.49
C PHE A 89 6.96 8.85 0.88
N PHE A 90 7.37 7.82 1.61
CA PHE A 90 8.05 7.93 2.88
C PHE A 90 9.57 7.74 2.71
N GLN A 91 10.35 8.07 3.74
CA GLN A 91 11.82 7.94 3.65
C GLN A 91 12.24 6.50 3.36
N ASP A 92 11.55 5.51 3.91
CA ASP A 92 11.82 4.08 3.76
C ASP A 92 11.40 3.50 2.38
N GLY A 93 10.74 4.29 1.52
CA GLY A 93 10.17 3.84 0.25
C GLY A 93 8.70 3.38 0.36
N SER A 94 8.13 3.30 1.56
CA SER A 94 6.69 3.10 1.70
C SER A 94 5.92 4.23 1.02
N PHE A 95 4.70 3.96 0.56
CA PHE A 95 3.93 4.94 -0.18
C PHE A 95 2.43 4.77 -0.01
N SER A 96 1.72 5.85 -0.31
CA SER A 96 0.27 5.86 -0.46
C SER A 96 -0.12 6.68 -1.68
N ASN A 97 -0.96 6.11 -2.53
CA ASN A 97 -1.50 6.73 -3.72
C ASN A 97 -3.03 6.62 -3.72
N GLY A 98 -3.72 7.73 -3.82
CA GLY A 98 -5.17 7.73 -3.94
C GLY A 98 -5.67 9.05 -4.48
N ARG A 99 -6.97 9.17 -4.77
CA ARG A 99 -7.53 10.45 -5.23
C ARG A 99 -7.37 11.51 -4.13
N VAL A 100 -7.11 12.76 -4.52
CA VAL A 100 -7.06 13.92 -3.59
C VAL A 100 -8.45 14.38 -3.17
N GLN A 101 -9.47 14.02 -3.95
CA GLN A 101 -10.87 14.31 -3.68
C GLN A 101 -11.68 13.06 -3.99
N LEU A 102 -12.49 12.62 -3.04
CA LEU A 102 -13.58 11.69 -3.30
C LEU A 102 -14.65 12.48 -4.07
N ALA A 103 -15.03 12.01 -5.26
CA ALA A 103 -16.00 12.67 -6.13
C ALA A 103 -17.28 11.81 -6.26
N PRO A 104 -18.46 12.43 -6.42
CA PRO A 104 -19.69 11.71 -6.68
C PRO A 104 -19.62 11.00 -8.03
N PHE A 105 -20.22 9.81 -8.10
CA PHE A 105 -20.40 9.02 -9.32
C PHE A 105 -19.10 8.63 -10.06
N SER A 106 -17.95 8.71 -9.40
CA SER A 106 -16.67 8.24 -9.94
C SER A 106 -16.15 7.05 -9.13
N ASP A 107 -15.47 6.14 -9.80
CA ASP A 107 -14.71 5.10 -9.12
C ASP A 107 -13.62 5.70 -8.22
N PHE A 108 -13.32 4.99 -7.13
CA PHE A 108 -12.27 5.40 -6.19
C PHE A 108 -11.28 4.26 -6.00
N GLY A 109 -10.01 4.58 -6.27
CA GLY A 109 -8.88 3.69 -6.07
C GLY A 109 -7.95 4.21 -5.00
N LEU A 110 -7.47 3.31 -4.15
CA LEU A 110 -6.40 3.57 -3.18
C LEU A 110 -5.39 2.45 -3.27
N GLU A 111 -4.13 2.81 -3.43
CA GLU A 111 -3.00 1.91 -3.27
C GLU A 111 -2.14 2.36 -2.09
N GLN A 112 -1.77 1.42 -1.24
CA GLN A 112 -0.81 1.63 -0.16
C GLN A 112 0.21 0.49 -0.22
N GLY A 113 1.47 0.82 0.06
CA GLY A 113 2.54 -0.15 -0.06
C GLY A 113 3.70 0.13 0.88
N PHE A 114 4.31 -0.94 1.36
CA PHE A 114 5.51 -0.88 2.16
C PHE A 114 6.71 -1.42 1.39
N LEU A 115 7.89 -0.91 1.75
CA LEU A 115 9.18 -1.48 1.40
C LEU A 115 9.93 -1.78 2.70
N TYR A 116 10.37 -3.02 2.86
CA TYR A 116 11.25 -3.40 3.97
C TYR A 116 12.29 -4.38 3.47
N GLN A 117 13.55 -3.93 3.39
CA GLN A 117 14.64 -4.68 2.79
C GLN A 117 14.26 -5.15 1.37
N ASP A 118 14.35 -6.46 1.11
CA ASP A 118 14.01 -7.09 -0.17
C ASP A 118 12.57 -7.63 -0.20
N GLN A 119 11.68 -7.06 0.62
CA GLN A 119 10.26 -7.40 0.67
C GLN A 119 9.39 -6.17 0.45
N LYS A 120 8.31 -6.36 -0.31
CA LYS A 120 7.21 -5.40 -0.43
C LYS A 120 5.89 -6.07 -0.10
N ALA A 121 5.01 -5.28 0.48
CA ALA A 121 3.63 -5.66 0.69
C ALA A 121 2.75 -4.47 0.31
N ARG A 122 1.87 -4.67 -0.67
CA ARG A 122 0.98 -3.63 -1.19
C ARG A 122 -0.46 -4.10 -1.19
N VAL A 123 -1.37 -3.13 -1.10
CA VAL A 123 -2.79 -3.36 -1.25
C VAL A 123 -3.36 -2.31 -2.18
N VAL A 124 -4.19 -2.76 -3.12
CA VAL A 124 -5.05 -1.93 -3.95
C VAL A 124 -6.50 -2.16 -3.53
N LEU A 125 -7.24 -1.09 -3.28
CA LEU A 125 -8.66 -1.09 -2.98
C LEU A 125 -9.40 -0.36 -4.10
N LEU A 126 -10.48 -0.97 -4.59
CA LEU A 126 -11.33 -0.43 -5.65
C LEU A 126 -12.77 -0.31 -5.14
N PHE A 127 -13.31 0.89 -5.26
CA PHE A 127 -14.67 1.21 -4.88
C PHE A 127 -15.45 1.67 -6.11
N ASP A 128 -16.71 1.26 -6.20
CA ASP A 128 -17.62 1.69 -7.25
C ASP A 128 -18.09 3.14 -7.04
N PRO A 129 -18.80 3.73 -8.04
CA PRO A 129 -19.39 5.06 -7.92
C PRO A 129 -20.37 5.26 -6.75
N ALA A 130 -20.91 4.18 -6.18
CA ALA A 130 -21.75 4.20 -4.99
C ALA A 130 -20.93 4.10 -3.68
N GLY A 131 -19.61 3.97 -3.78
CA GLY A 131 -18.68 3.88 -2.66
C GLY A 131 -18.58 2.49 -2.04
N SER A 132 -19.14 1.48 -2.69
CA SER A 132 -19.03 0.09 -2.24
C SER A 132 -17.69 -0.47 -2.65
N LEU A 133 -16.99 -1.15 -1.73
CA LEU A 133 -15.78 -1.88 -2.04
C LEU A 133 -16.13 -3.05 -2.97
N THR A 134 -15.61 -3.01 -4.19
CA THR A 134 -15.88 -4.03 -5.24
C THR A 134 -14.69 -4.95 -5.46
N GLY A 135 -13.46 -4.46 -5.22
CA GLY A 135 -12.25 -5.24 -5.41
C GLY A 135 -11.17 -4.87 -4.41
N LEU A 136 -10.40 -5.88 -4.03
CA LEU A 136 -9.21 -5.73 -3.21
C LEU A 136 -8.12 -6.63 -3.77
N THR A 137 -6.93 -6.09 -3.98
CA THR A 137 -5.77 -6.89 -4.41
C THR A 137 -4.65 -6.74 -3.39
N THR A 138 -4.19 -7.85 -2.83
CA THR A 138 -2.94 -7.89 -2.06
C THR A 138 -1.80 -8.30 -2.97
N ILE A 139 -0.63 -7.66 -2.80
CA ILE A 139 0.54 -7.89 -3.61
C ILE A 139 1.73 -8.06 -2.68
N LEU A 140 2.26 -9.28 -2.62
CA LEU A 140 3.49 -9.58 -1.90
C LEU A 140 4.60 -9.74 -2.92
N GLU A 141 5.75 -9.12 -2.68
CA GLU A 141 6.85 -9.11 -3.64
C GLU A 141 8.17 -9.31 -2.90
N THR A 142 9.07 -10.06 -3.51
CA THR A 142 10.44 -10.25 -3.04
C THR A 142 11.41 -9.92 -4.17
N ARG A 143 12.55 -9.34 -3.80
CA ARG A 143 13.57 -9.00 -4.79
C ARG A 143 14.17 -10.28 -5.36
N ASP A 144 14.26 -10.34 -6.69
CA ASP A 144 14.88 -11.40 -7.50
C ASP A 144 14.41 -12.85 -7.27
N THR A 145 13.48 -13.08 -6.35
CA THR A 145 12.98 -14.39 -5.93
C THR A 145 11.47 -14.35 -5.82
N LEU A 146 10.79 -15.47 -6.04
CA LEU A 146 9.33 -15.55 -5.88
C LEU A 146 8.97 -15.64 -4.39
N PRO A 147 7.98 -14.86 -3.90
CA PRO A 147 7.49 -15.01 -2.54
C PRO A 147 6.91 -16.40 -2.30
N ALA A 148 6.81 -16.79 -1.03
CA ALA A 148 6.09 -18.01 -0.66
C ALA A 148 4.66 -17.99 -1.21
N LEU A 149 4.26 -19.07 -1.87
CA LEU A 149 2.89 -19.22 -2.42
C LEU A 149 1.83 -19.22 -1.31
N ASN A 150 2.20 -19.74 -0.13
CA ASN A 150 1.38 -19.79 1.08
C ASN A 150 2.12 -19.06 2.22
N PRO A 151 2.11 -17.72 2.23
CA PRO A 151 2.78 -16.94 3.26
C PRO A 151 1.96 -17.00 4.56
N PRO A 152 2.60 -16.84 5.73
CA PRO A 152 1.93 -16.96 7.01
C PRO A 152 0.83 -15.92 7.17
N SER A 153 -0.28 -16.34 7.80
CA SER A 153 -1.35 -15.45 8.24
C SER A 153 -0.88 -14.60 9.42
N LEU A 154 -1.53 -13.45 9.61
CA LEU A 154 -1.38 -12.67 10.83
C LEU A 154 -2.00 -13.44 12.01
N THR A 155 -1.29 -13.52 13.14
CA THR A 155 -1.78 -14.18 14.36
C THR A 155 -1.71 -13.20 15.54
N PRO A 156 -2.42 -13.47 16.65
CA PRO A 156 -2.37 -12.62 17.84
C PRO A 156 -0.96 -12.37 18.36
N GLU A 157 -0.08 -13.37 18.34
CA GLU A 157 1.31 -13.29 18.83
C GLU A 157 2.17 -12.34 18.00
N HIS A 158 1.79 -12.10 16.74
CA HIS A 158 2.49 -11.15 15.88
C HIS A 158 2.10 -9.69 16.17
N LEU A 159 0.90 -9.43 16.68
CA LEU A 159 0.28 -8.10 16.68
C LEU A 159 -0.02 -7.57 18.07
N LEU A 160 -0.55 -8.40 18.97
CA LEU A 160 -1.03 -7.93 20.26
C LEU A 160 0.14 -7.61 21.19
N GLY A 161 0.05 -6.47 21.86
CA GLY A 161 1.10 -5.99 22.75
C GLY A 161 1.29 -4.48 22.71
N SER A 162 2.35 -4.02 23.36
CA SER A 162 2.72 -2.61 23.45
C SER A 162 3.82 -2.31 22.44
N TRP A 163 3.63 -1.24 21.69
CA TRP A 163 4.49 -0.84 20.58
C TRP A 163 4.97 0.58 20.79
N HIS A 164 6.25 0.82 20.55
CA HIS A 164 6.87 2.15 20.63
C HIS A 164 7.60 2.46 19.33
N GLY A 165 7.54 3.71 18.90
CA GLY A 165 8.19 4.09 17.65
C GLY A 165 7.92 5.52 17.23
N GLN A 166 7.80 5.73 15.93
CA GLN A 166 7.59 7.05 15.34
C GLN A 166 6.47 7.03 14.30
N ALA A 167 5.76 8.14 14.21
CA ALA A 167 4.84 8.45 13.13
C ALA A 167 5.41 9.59 12.29
N THR A 168 5.42 9.40 10.98
CA THR A 168 5.70 10.44 9.98
C THR A 168 4.40 10.81 9.30
N THR A 169 4.00 12.07 9.32
CA THR A 169 2.73 12.54 8.74
C THR A 169 2.97 13.62 7.69
N PHE A 170 2.33 13.47 6.55
CA PHE A 170 2.15 14.54 5.57
C PHE A 170 0.72 15.05 5.63
N ASP A 171 0.58 16.37 5.71
CA ASP A 171 -0.68 17.03 5.43
C ASP A 171 -0.90 17.13 3.91
N ALA A 172 -2.15 17.23 3.47
CA ALA A 172 -2.44 17.39 2.04
C ALA A 172 -1.99 18.76 1.50
N GLN A 173 -1.97 19.79 2.36
CA GLN A 173 -1.55 21.15 2.02
C GLN A 173 -0.06 21.42 2.25
N ASP A 174 0.61 20.61 3.08
CA ASP A 174 2.04 20.75 3.38
C ASP A 174 2.84 19.52 2.94
N TYR A 175 3.87 19.76 2.14
CA TYR A 175 4.80 18.73 1.68
C TYR A 175 5.91 18.44 2.69
N THR A 176 5.98 19.18 3.79
CA THR A 176 6.91 18.99 4.88
C THR A 176 6.34 17.97 5.87
N PRO A 177 7.03 16.83 6.09
CA PRO A 177 6.54 15.83 7.02
C PRO A 177 6.80 16.25 8.46
N THR A 178 5.83 15.98 9.34
CA THR A 178 6.01 16.08 10.79
C THR A 178 6.34 14.70 11.36
N LEU A 179 7.29 14.65 12.29
CA LEU A 179 7.65 13.43 13.01
C LEU A 179 7.20 13.54 14.46
N ALA A 180 6.57 12.49 14.98
CA ALA A 180 6.16 12.40 16.37
C ALA A 180 6.45 11.01 16.95
N PRO A 181 6.91 10.90 18.21
CA PRO A 181 6.98 9.62 18.88
C PRO A 181 5.57 9.07 19.11
N ILE A 182 5.43 7.75 19.04
CA ILE A 182 4.16 7.06 19.30
C ILE A 182 4.36 5.95 20.32
N SER A 183 3.29 5.67 21.08
CA SER A 183 3.16 4.52 21.95
C SER A 183 1.73 4.03 21.82
N LEU A 184 1.55 2.77 21.43
CA LEU A 184 0.24 2.18 21.17
C LEU A 184 0.17 0.77 21.75
N THR A 185 -1.00 0.38 22.23
CA THR A 185 -1.27 -0.97 22.73
C THR A 185 -2.37 -1.58 21.89
N LEU A 186 -2.06 -2.69 21.23
CA LEU A 186 -3.02 -3.45 20.42
C LEU A 186 -3.56 -4.62 21.24
N THR A 187 -4.86 -4.61 21.52
CA THR A 187 -5.52 -5.61 22.37
C THR A 187 -6.50 -6.51 21.62
N THR A 188 -6.79 -6.19 20.36
CA THR A 188 -7.74 -6.93 19.51
C THR A 188 -7.18 -7.15 18.12
N MET A 189 -7.56 -8.26 17.51
CA MET A 189 -7.20 -8.53 16.12
C MET A 189 -8.07 -7.71 15.15
N PRO A 190 -7.49 -7.21 14.05
CA PRO A 190 -8.25 -6.61 12.96
C PRO A 190 -9.13 -7.67 12.30
N THR A 191 -10.28 -7.25 11.78
CA THR A 191 -11.23 -8.17 11.16
C THR A 191 -10.80 -8.58 9.75
N TRP A 192 -10.05 -7.73 9.03
CA TRP A 192 -9.60 -8.02 7.66
C TRP A 192 -8.11 -8.29 7.66
N THR A 193 -7.75 -9.55 7.82
CA THR A 193 -6.38 -10.04 7.74
C THR A 193 -6.14 -10.76 6.43
N PHE A 194 -4.93 -10.63 5.90
CA PHE A 194 -4.52 -11.25 4.64
C PHE A 194 -3.18 -11.98 4.80
N PRO A 195 -2.88 -12.94 3.91
CA PRO A 195 -1.60 -13.64 3.91
C PRO A 195 -0.41 -12.66 3.82
N GLY A 196 0.72 -13.03 4.43
CA GLY A 196 1.89 -12.15 4.51
C GLY A 196 1.85 -11.17 5.68
N ARG A 197 1.06 -11.48 6.71
CA ARG A 197 0.89 -10.66 7.92
C ARG A 197 0.40 -9.24 7.62
N LEU A 198 -0.49 -9.13 6.65
CA LEU A 198 -1.15 -7.88 6.27
C LEU A 198 -2.53 -7.78 6.93
N TRP A 199 -2.97 -6.56 7.22
CA TRP A 199 -4.36 -6.29 7.57
C TRP A 199 -4.79 -4.91 7.08
N ILE A 200 -6.09 -4.72 7.00
CA ILE A 200 -6.69 -3.45 6.62
C ILE A 200 -7.70 -3.07 7.70
N GLU A 201 -7.69 -1.79 8.06
CA GLU A 201 -8.76 -1.18 8.85
C GLU A 201 -9.39 -0.06 8.03
N GLY A 202 -10.72 0.00 7.99
CA GLY A 202 -11.42 0.95 7.15
C GLY A 202 -12.89 0.56 6.99
N THR A 203 -13.49 1.01 5.89
CA THR A 203 -14.92 0.80 5.59
C THR A 203 -15.08 0.09 4.25
N ARG A 204 -16.11 -0.77 4.13
CA ARG A 204 -16.57 -1.29 2.82
C ARG A 204 -17.43 -0.30 2.08
N GLN A 205 -17.90 0.75 2.77
CA GLN A 205 -18.81 1.75 2.24
C GLN A 205 -18.23 3.14 2.50
N LEU A 206 -17.71 3.77 1.45
CA LEU A 206 -17.22 5.15 1.54
C LEU A 206 -18.40 6.12 1.62
N PRO A 207 -18.23 7.25 2.34
CA PRO A 207 -19.19 8.34 2.34
C PRO A 207 -19.09 9.11 1.02
N ILE A 208 -19.73 8.61 -0.03
CA ILE A 208 -19.73 9.26 -1.36
C ILE A 208 -20.30 10.68 -1.24
N PRO A 209 -19.76 11.68 -1.97
CA PRO A 209 -20.24 13.06 -1.96
C PRO A 209 -21.62 13.22 -2.61
N THR A 210 -22.67 12.69 -2.01
CA THR A 210 -24.06 13.05 -2.33
C THR A 210 -24.55 14.08 -1.31
N GLN A 211 -25.85 14.43 -1.33
CA GLN A 211 -26.45 15.40 -0.40
C GLN A 211 -26.25 15.06 1.10
N HIS A 212 -25.76 13.85 1.44
CA HIS A 212 -25.61 13.32 2.80
C HIS A 212 -24.16 13.21 3.28
N ARG A 213 -23.28 14.09 2.82
CA ARG A 213 -21.91 14.18 3.34
C ARG A 213 -21.92 14.52 4.84
N ASP A 214 -21.65 13.55 5.71
CA ASP A 214 -21.79 13.73 7.16
C ASP A 214 -20.55 13.35 8.00
N ARG A 215 -19.53 12.70 7.43
CA ARG A 215 -18.36 12.24 8.21
C ARG A 215 -17.05 12.11 7.44
N SER A 216 -15.96 12.36 8.14
CA SER A 216 -14.60 11.99 7.73
C SER A 216 -14.39 10.48 7.73
N PHE A 217 -13.40 9.98 7.00
CA PHE A 217 -13.03 8.57 7.04
C PHE A 217 -11.52 8.38 6.89
N ALA A 218 -11.05 7.19 7.25
CA ALA A 218 -9.67 6.78 7.05
C ALA A 218 -9.62 5.35 6.51
N ILE A 219 -8.57 5.06 5.76
CA ILE A 219 -8.20 3.71 5.38
C ILE A 219 -6.77 3.47 5.87
N SER A 220 -6.60 2.38 6.59
CA SER A 220 -5.33 1.95 7.15
C SER A 220 -4.92 0.61 6.54
N LEU A 221 -3.67 0.54 6.10
CA LEU A 221 -2.99 -0.71 5.78
C LEU A 221 -1.94 -0.97 6.86
N GLY A 222 -1.91 -2.16 7.44
CA GLY A 222 -0.88 -2.57 8.39
C GLY A 222 -0.12 -3.81 7.95
N TRP A 223 1.13 -3.92 8.37
CA TRP A 223 2.02 -5.02 8.04
C TRP A 223 3.02 -5.33 9.17
N ILE A 224 3.24 -6.63 9.42
CA ILE A 224 4.35 -7.14 10.25
C ILE A 224 5.43 -7.73 9.33
N PRO A 225 6.40 -6.93 8.85
CA PRO A 225 7.46 -7.42 7.96
C PRO A 225 8.38 -8.45 8.64
N ALA A 226 8.64 -8.28 9.93
CA ALA A 226 9.50 -9.14 10.73
C ALA A 226 8.94 -9.22 12.17
N PRO A 227 9.30 -10.27 12.94
CA PRO A 227 8.89 -10.38 14.34
C PRO A 227 9.21 -9.09 15.12
N GLY A 228 8.22 -8.58 15.85
CA GLY A 228 8.39 -7.36 16.66
C GLY A 228 8.53 -6.07 15.86
N MET A 229 8.20 -6.06 14.55
CA MET A 229 8.20 -4.84 13.73
C MET A 229 6.81 -4.57 13.17
N LEU A 230 6.26 -3.40 13.49
CA LEU A 230 4.96 -2.92 13.03
C LEU A 230 5.15 -1.77 12.05
N ARG A 231 4.49 -1.87 10.90
CA ARG A 231 4.30 -0.77 9.96
C ARG A 231 2.81 -0.55 9.73
N GLN A 232 2.35 0.71 9.76
CA GLN A 232 0.97 1.05 9.45
C GLN A 232 0.89 2.35 8.64
N LEU A 233 0.20 2.31 7.51
CA LEU A 233 -0.10 3.49 6.68
C LEU A 233 -1.55 3.88 6.84
N VAL A 234 -1.82 5.08 7.34
CA VAL A 234 -3.18 5.61 7.53
C VAL A 234 -3.40 6.80 6.61
N ARG A 235 -4.29 6.67 5.62
CA ARG A 235 -4.70 7.76 4.73
C ARG A 235 -6.07 8.30 5.17
N ARG A 236 -6.16 9.61 5.39
CA ARG A 236 -7.35 10.27 5.94
C ARG A 236 -8.00 11.21 4.94
N TYR A 237 -9.33 11.25 4.99
CA TYR A 237 -10.16 12.17 4.24
C TYR A 237 -11.05 12.92 5.23
N ASP A 238 -11.18 14.23 5.05
CA ASP A 238 -12.04 15.05 5.87
C ASP A 238 -13.53 14.79 5.57
N SER A 239 -14.43 15.46 6.30
CA SER A 239 -15.87 15.35 6.02
C SER A 239 -16.22 15.89 4.64
N THR A 240 -15.36 16.67 3.99
CA THR A 240 -15.51 17.12 2.60
C THR A 240 -14.96 16.11 1.57
N GLY A 241 -14.60 14.90 1.99
CA GLY A 241 -14.00 13.90 1.11
C GLY A 241 -12.70 14.37 0.46
N ALA A 242 -12.13 15.49 0.92
CA ALA A 242 -10.82 15.94 0.51
C ALA A 242 -9.80 15.13 1.30
N TRP A 243 -8.76 14.67 0.61
CA TRP A 243 -7.63 14.05 1.26
C TRP A 243 -7.01 15.06 2.23
N SER A 244 -6.87 14.68 3.49
CA SER A 244 -6.38 15.58 4.54
C SER A 244 -4.96 15.24 4.97
N SER A 245 -4.63 13.95 5.11
CA SER A 245 -3.29 13.53 5.51
C SER A 245 -2.98 12.09 5.15
N VAL A 246 -1.69 11.75 5.20
CA VAL A 246 -1.23 10.36 5.27
C VAL A 246 -0.17 10.23 6.35
N THR A 247 -0.24 9.15 7.12
CA THR A 247 0.71 8.85 8.21
C THR A 247 1.31 7.47 8.01
N LEU A 248 2.63 7.37 8.11
CA LEU A 248 3.34 6.10 8.30
C LEU A 248 3.72 5.98 9.77
N VAL A 249 3.29 4.90 10.40
CA VAL A 249 3.73 4.46 11.73
C VAL A 249 4.76 3.36 11.54
N GLU A 250 5.90 3.50 12.22
CA GLU A 250 6.94 2.48 12.34
C GLU A 250 7.20 2.26 13.82
N ALA A 251 6.98 1.04 14.31
CA ALA A 251 7.08 0.72 15.72
C ALA A 251 7.71 -0.64 15.98
N GLN A 252 8.32 -0.79 17.15
CA GLN A 252 8.84 -2.04 17.66
C GLN A 252 8.05 -2.50 18.88
N LEU A 253 7.89 -3.82 18.98
CA LEU A 253 7.24 -4.45 20.13
C LEU A 253 8.14 -4.29 21.37
N HIS A 254 7.52 -3.92 22.49
CA HIS A 254 8.17 -3.76 23.79
C HIS A 254 7.77 -4.88 24.75
#